data_AF-A0A0R3XC30-F1
#
_entry.id   AF-A0A0R3XC30-F1
#
_cell.length_a   1.000
_cell.length_b   1.000
_cell.length_c   1.000
_cell.angle_alpha   90.00
_cell.angle_beta   90.00
_cell.angle_gamma   90.00
#
_symmetry.space_group_name_H-M   'P 1'
#
loop_
_entity.id
_entity.type
_entity.pdbx_description
1 polymer ?
#
loop_
_entity_poly.entity_id
_entity_poly.type
_entity_poly.pdbx_seq_one_letter_code
_entity_poly.pdbx_strand_id
1 'polypeptide(L)'
;MDTVWCLIILLSGIAIAAPNSKPSLPTLPIGTLLAQDVAHFLSVFKDFSKDSIKDVHYAYIGSSVFNQNFVEDFPCDQLKLHFDSLDAEMQYYSLSAARGVKSCAPKVSQPNQLKDALQKEKLTVDQLYYLVSSANIAQVSINKEVVLKLLATFAAKETGPSGLSTILATASIVKGATSKELEPFFHIVAKLVDQADEVDGSILFVTFNFASHRKL
;
A
#
# COMPACT_ATOMS: atom_id res chain seq x y z
N MET A 1 -13.40 -43.21 -22.88
CA MET A 1 -12.72 -43.11 -21.57
C MET A 1 -11.42 -42.40 -21.84
N ASP A 2 -11.47 -41.07 -21.78
CA ASP A 2 -10.37 -40.19 -22.11
C ASP A 2 -9.69 -39.74 -20.82
N THR A 3 -8.42 -40.10 -20.65
CA THR A 3 -7.55 -39.48 -19.66
C THR A 3 -6.19 -39.25 -20.29
N VAL A 4 -6.04 -38.08 -20.90
CA VAL A 4 -4.74 -37.50 -21.29
C VAL A 4 -4.20 -36.79 -20.05
N TRP A 5 -3.13 -37.33 -19.48
CA TRP A 5 -2.30 -36.63 -18.50
C TRP A 5 -1.14 -35.95 -19.24
N CYS A 6 -1.18 -34.62 -19.32
CA CYS A 6 -0.07 -33.81 -19.82
C CYS A 6 1.03 -33.69 -18.75
N LEU A 7 2.17 -34.33 -19.00
CA LEU A 7 3.44 -34.03 -18.34
C LEU A 7 4.23 -33.08 -19.23
N ILE A 8 4.35 -31.80 -18.85
CA ILE A 8 5.29 -30.87 -19.49
C ILE A 8 6.56 -30.85 -18.65
N ILE A 9 7.64 -31.27 -19.30
CA ILE A 9 9.00 -31.40 -18.81
C ILE A 9 9.62 -30.00 -18.64
N LEU A 10 10.17 -29.74 -17.45
CA LEU A 10 11.04 -28.61 -17.15
C LEU A 10 12.32 -28.70 -17.99
N LEU A 11 12.51 -27.74 -18.91
CA LEU A 11 13.77 -27.53 -19.60
C LEU A 11 14.72 -26.73 -18.69
N SER A 12 15.61 -27.45 -18.02
CA SER A 12 16.81 -26.88 -17.40
C SER A 12 17.82 -26.53 -18.50
N GLY A 13 18.05 -25.23 -18.71
CA GLY A 13 19.11 -24.72 -19.57
C GLY A 13 20.49 -25.05 -18.99
N ILE A 14 21.26 -25.82 -19.74
CA ILE A 14 22.65 -26.18 -19.46
C ILE A 14 23.52 -24.95 -19.78
N ALA A 15 24.09 -24.31 -18.75
CA ALA A 15 25.20 -23.38 -18.94
C ALA A 15 26.52 -24.16 -18.76
N ILE A 16 27.30 -24.24 -19.84
CA ILE A 16 28.63 -24.85 -19.87
C ILE A 16 29.57 -23.97 -19.05
N ALA A 17 30.14 -24.51 -17.98
CA ALA A 17 31.07 -23.83 -17.09
C ALA A 17 32.48 -23.74 -17.72
N ALA A 18 33.03 -22.53 -17.81
CA ALA A 18 34.47 -22.31 -17.89
C ALA A 18 35.02 -22.21 -16.44
N PRO A 19 36.12 -22.91 -16.10
CA PRO A 19 36.63 -22.93 -14.73
C PRO A 19 37.59 -21.76 -14.52
N ASN A 20 37.17 -20.76 -13.74
CA ASN A 20 37.98 -19.88 -12.89
C ASN A 20 37.29 -18.52 -12.72
N SER A 21 36.22 -18.52 -11.94
CA SER A 21 35.83 -17.37 -11.15
C SER A 21 35.21 -17.93 -9.89
N LYS A 22 35.59 -17.38 -8.73
CA LYS A 22 34.93 -17.65 -7.44
C LYS A 22 33.42 -17.62 -7.69
N PRO A 23 32.62 -18.53 -7.10
CA PRO A 23 31.18 -18.50 -7.31
C PRO A 23 30.69 -17.13 -6.87
N SER A 24 30.39 -16.26 -7.83
CA SER A 24 29.59 -15.09 -7.58
C SER A 24 28.28 -15.66 -7.09
N LEU A 25 27.98 -15.44 -5.80
CA LEU A 25 26.63 -15.63 -5.28
C LEU A 25 25.68 -15.05 -6.34
N PRO A 26 24.62 -15.78 -6.73
CA PRO A 26 23.63 -15.21 -7.61
C PRO A 26 23.21 -13.88 -6.98
N THR A 27 23.55 -12.78 -7.64
CA THR A 27 23.06 -11.46 -7.29
C THR A 27 21.54 -11.59 -7.34
N LEU A 28 20.92 -11.64 -6.17
CA LEU A 28 19.48 -11.67 -6.04
C LEU A 28 18.96 -10.45 -6.80
N PRO A 29 17.86 -10.58 -7.57
CA PRO A 29 17.22 -9.41 -8.15
C PRO A 29 16.98 -8.40 -7.02
N ILE A 30 17.29 -7.13 -7.29
CA ILE A 30 16.92 -6.00 -6.43
C ILE A 30 15.45 -6.21 -6.03
N GLY A 31 15.20 -6.41 -4.72
CA GLY A 31 13.85 -6.62 -4.19
C GLY A 31 13.44 -8.05 -3.82
N THR A 32 14.32 -9.06 -3.81
CA THR A 32 13.96 -10.37 -3.21
C THR A 32 14.24 -10.36 -1.71
N LEU A 33 13.19 -10.31 -0.89
CA LEU A 33 13.32 -10.53 0.56
C LEU A 33 13.72 -11.98 0.84
N LEU A 34 14.81 -12.17 1.56
CA LEU A 34 15.21 -13.49 2.04
C LEU A 34 14.29 -13.93 3.18
N ALA A 35 14.24 -15.23 3.45
CA ALA A 35 13.45 -15.79 4.55
C ALA A 35 13.80 -15.16 5.91
N GLN A 36 15.08 -14.81 6.12
CA GLN A 36 15.54 -14.11 7.31
C GLN A 36 14.99 -12.68 7.41
N ASP A 37 14.87 -11.96 6.28
CA ASP A 37 14.36 -10.60 6.24
C ASP A 37 12.86 -10.61 6.55
N VAL A 38 12.13 -11.57 5.95
CA VAL A 38 10.71 -11.80 6.24
C VAL A 38 10.50 -12.12 7.72
N ALA A 39 11.30 -13.02 8.29
CA ALA A 39 11.22 -13.36 9.70
C ALA A 39 11.50 -12.14 10.60
N HIS A 40 12.48 -11.31 10.23
CA HIS A 40 12.78 -10.07 10.94
C HIS A 40 11.59 -9.09 10.90
N PHE A 41 11.03 -8.81 9.72
CA PHE A 41 9.86 -7.94 9.58
C PHE A 41 8.65 -8.45 10.37
N LEU A 42 8.36 -9.75 10.29
CA LEU A 42 7.28 -10.36 11.06
C LEU A 42 7.51 -10.22 12.58
N SER A 43 8.76 -10.34 13.05
CA SER A 43 9.09 -10.11 14.45
C SER A 43 8.81 -8.67 14.88
N VAL A 44 9.17 -7.68 14.05
CA VAL A 44 8.91 -6.26 14.33
C VAL A 44 7.41 -5.98 14.37
N PHE A 45 6.63 -6.48 13.41
CA PHE A 45 5.18 -6.29 13.40
C PHE A 45 4.45 -7.01 14.52
N LYS A 46 5.05 -8.05 15.10
CA LYS A 46 4.49 -8.77 16.24
C LYS A 46 4.70 -8.03 17.57
N ASP A 47 5.77 -7.25 17.69
CA ASP A 47 6.15 -6.52 18.91
C ASP A 47 5.60 -5.08 18.94
N PHE A 48 4.41 -4.87 18.39
CA PHE A 48 3.79 -3.54 18.31
C PHE A 48 3.27 -3.07 19.67
N SER A 49 3.29 -1.75 19.91
CA SER A 49 2.67 -1.18 21.10
C SER A 49 1.15 -1.23 21.00
N LYS A 50 0.50 -1.94 21.92
CA LYS A 50 -0.96 -2.01 22.00
C LYS A 50 -1.62 -0.69 22.41
N ASP A 51 -0.85 0.22 23.00
CA ASP A 51 -1.35 1.53 23.43
C ASP A 51 -1.31 2.58 22.31
N SER A 52 -0.66 2.26 21.17
CA SER A 52 -0.53 3.15 20.02
C SER A 52 -1.37 2.64 18.85
N ILE A 53 -2.47 3.33 18.53
CA ILE A 53 -3.31 2.99 17.37
C ILE A 53 -2.51 2.99 16.07
N LYS A 54 -1.52 3.88 15.96
CA LYS A 54 -0.60 3.96 14.82
C LYS A 54 0.22 2.67 14.69
N ASP A 55 0.73 2.13 15.80
CA ASP A 55 1.50 0.89 15.80
C ASP A 55 0.61 -0.30 15.47
N VAL A 56 -0.62 -0.35 15.98
CA VAL A 56 -1.61 -1.39 15.60
C VAL A 56 -1.90 -1.34 14.10
N HIS A 57 -2.07 -0.13 13.55
CA HIS A 57 -2.25 0.06 12.11
C HIS A 57 -1.07 -0.47 11.30
N TYR A 58 0.16 -0.11 11.66
CA TYR A 58 1.35 -0.59 10.96
C TYR A 58 1.60 -2.08 11.14
N ALA A 59 1.31 -2.64 12.32
CA ALA A 59 1.36 -4.07 12.57
C ALA A 59 0.40 -4.82 11.63
N TYR A 60 -0.84 -4.35 11.52
CA TYR A 60 -1.82 -4.93 10.60
C TYR A 60 -1.38 -4.86 9.14
N ILE A 61 -1.06 -3.66 8.64
CA ILE A 61 -0.71 -3.49 7.24
C ILE A 61 0.58 -4.26 6.92
N GLY A 62 1.60 -4.14 7.76
CA GLY A 62 2.88 -4.80 7.60
C GLY A 62 2.78 -6.33 7.63
N SER A 63 2.09 -6.90 8.61
CA SER A 63 1.92 -8.37 8.67
C SER A 63 1.06 -8.89 7.52
N SER A 64 0.07 -8.11 7.06
CA SER A 64 -0.84 -8.52 5.97
C SER A 64 -0.13 -8.74 4.63
N VAL A 65 0.97 -8.01 4.37
CA VAL A 65 1.82 -8.22 3.17
C VAL A 65 2.37 -9.64 3.12
N PHE A 66 2.56 -10.27 4.28
CA PHE A 66 3.05 -11.65 4.42
C PHE A 66 1.92 -12.65 4.71
N ASN A 67 0.66 -12.26 4.49
CA ASN A 67 -0.53 -13.06 4.82
C ASN A 67 -0.62 -13.46 6.30
N GLN A 68 -0.08 -12.63 7.20
CA GLN A 68 -0.16 -12.80 8.65
C GLN A 68 -1.04 -11.72 9.26
N ASN A 69 -1.65 -11.99 10.42
CA ASN A 69 -2.45 -11.02 11.16
C ASN A 69 -2.19 -11.13 12.65
N PHE A 70 -1.44 -10.18 13.22
CA PHE A 70 -1.10 -10.16 14.64
C PHE A 70 -2.05 -9.34 15.52
N VAL A 71 -3.02 -8.66 14.90
CA VAL A 71 -3.95 -7.76 15.60
C VAL A 71 -5.35 -8.35 15.75
N GLU A 72 -5.55 -9.64 15.43
CA GLU A 72 -6.89 -10.25 15.36
C GLU A 72 -7.71 -10.13 16.65
N ASP A 73 -7.02 -10.18 17.80
CA ASP A 73 -7.59 -10.11 19.15
C ASP A 73 -7.50 -8.70 19.78
N PHE A 74 -7.11 -7.68 19.02
CA PHE A 74 -7.02 -6.32 19.55
C PHE A 74 -8.40 -5.78 19.97
N PRO A 75 -8.54 -5.03 21.09
CA PRO A 75 -9.84 -4.54 21.53
C PRO A 75 -10.44 -3.54 20.54
N CYS A 76 -11.48 -3.95 19.82
CA CYS A 76 -12.17 -3.11 18.84
C CYS A 76 -12.69 -1.79 19.44
N ASP A 77 -13.08 -1.78 20.71
CA ASP A 77 -13.60 -0.57 21.36
C ASP A 77 -12.55 0.55 21.47
N GLN A 78 -11.26 0.22 21.53
CA GLN A 78 -10.20 1.24 21.47
C GLN A 78 -10.11 1.90 20.08
N LEU A 79 -10.30 1.12 19.01
CA LEU A 79 -10.31 1.65 17.64
C LEU A 79 -11.55 2.50 17.36
N LYS A 80 -12.72 2.08 17.87
CA LYS A 80 -14.00 2.78 17.65
C LYS A 80 -13.98 4.22 18.16
N LEU A 81 -13.19 4.53 19.19
CA LEU A 81 -13.05 5.89 19.73
C LEU A 81 -12.63 6.93 18.68
N HIS A 82 -11.99 6.46 17.60
CA HIS A 82 -11.40 7.31 16.58
C HIS A 82 -12.06 7.13 15.20
N PHE A 83 -13.10 6.31 15.07
CA PHE A 83 -13.80 6.09 13.79
C PHE A 83 -14.41 7.38 13.22
N ASP A 84 -14.83 8.31 14.07
CA ASP A 84 -15.36 9.63 13.69
C ASP A 84 -14.43 10.76 14.17
N SER A 85 -13.11 10.49 14.25
CA SER A 85 -12.12 11.50 14.62
C SER A 85 -12.05 12.63 13.59
N LEU A 86 -11.93 13.88 14.06
CA LEU A 86 -11.67 15.05 13.21
C LEU A 86 -10.23 15.10 12.70
N ASP A 87 -9.33 14.37 13.36
CA ASP A 87 -7.98 14.09 12.87
C ASP A 87 -8.05 12.94 11.85
N ALA A 88 -7.80 13.27 10.59
CA ALA A 88 -7.87 12.35 9.46
C ALA A 88 -6.83 11.21 9.56
N GLU A 89 -5.64 11.47 10.11
CA GLU A 89 -4.58 10.46 10.29
C GLU A 89 -5.07 9.40 11.29
N MET A 90 -5.54 9.85 12.46
CA MET A 90 -6.05 8.96 13.49
C MET A 90 -7.31 8.20 13.05
N GLN A 91 -8.21 8.86 12.31
CA GLN A 91 -9.37 8.19 11.72
C GLN A 91 -8.96 7.07 10.76
N TYR A 92 -8.01 7.36 9.87
CA TYR A 92 -7.48 6.38 8.92
C TYR A 92 -6.81 5.21 9.62
N TYR A 93 -5.90 5.45 10.56
CA TYR A 93 -5.20 4.38 11.29
C TYR A 93 -6.18 3.46 12.02
N SER A 94 -7.20 4.04 12.66
CA SER A 94 -8.20 3.27 13.41
C SER A 94 -9.07 2.40 12.50
N LEU A 95 -9.60 2.98 11.42
CA LEU A 95 -10.41 2.24 10.44
C LEU A 95 -9.59 1.16 9.73
N SER A 96 -8.33 1.46 9.41
CA SER A 96 -7.43 0.52 8.76
C SER A 96 -7.08 -0.66 9.68
N ALA A 97 -6.64 -0.39 10.92
CA ALA A 97 -6.36 -1.41 11.92
C ALA A 97 -7.59 -2.30 12.20
N ALA A 98 -8.80 -1.72 12.22
CA ALA A 98 -10.03 -2.45 12.47
C ALA A 98 -10.31 -3.56 11.45
N ARG A 99 -9.76 -3.47 10.23
CA ARG A 99 -9.87 -4.55 9.23
C ARG A 99 -9.11 -5.82 9.62
N GLY A 100 -8.10 -5.69 10.49
CA GLY A 100 -7.35 -6.82 11.05
C GLY A 100 -8.02 -7.44 12.27
N VAL A 101 -8.93 -6.73 12.93
CA VAL A 101 -9.55 -7.18 14.18
C VAL A 101 -10.81 -7.98 13.89
N LYS A 102 -10.85 -9.27 14.27
CA LYS A 102 -11.96 -10.18 13.94
C LYS A 102 -13.31 -9.73 14.49
N SER A 103 -13.30 -9.06 15.65
CA SER A 103 -14.49 -8.53 16.33
C SER A 103 -14.91 -7.14 15.86
N CYS A 104 -14.23 -6.57 14.86
CA CYS A 104 -14.40 -5.18 14.46
C CYS A 104 -14.87 -5.04 13.02
N ALA A 105 -15.90 -4.21 12.82
CA ALA A 105 -16.34 -3.79 11.50
C ALA A 105 -16.04 -2.28 11.36
N PRO A 106 -15.12 -1.87 10.47
CA PRO A 106 -14.83 -0.47 10.28
C PRO A 106 -16.03 0.25 9.67
N LYS A 107 -16.49 1.31 10.33
CA LYS A 107 -17.60 2.14 9.88
C LYS A 107 -17.43 3.54 10.45
N VAL A 108 -18.02 4.53 9.79
CA VAL A 108 -18.15 5.88 10.35
C VAL A 108 -19.63 6.15 10.62
N SER A 109 -19.93 6.79 11.75
CA SER A 109 -21.29 7.23 12.07
C SER A 109 -21.64 8.56 11.41
N GLN A 110 -20.64 9.35 11.00
CA GLN A 110 -20.82 10.68 10.42
C GLN A 110 -20.25 10.78 8.99
N PRO A 111 -20.87 10.15 7.98
CA PRO A 111 -20.33 10.11 6.61
C PRO A 111 -20.19 11.49 5.95
N ASN A 112 -20.96 12.49 6.39
CA ASN A 112 -20.85 13.85 5.87
C ASN A 112 -19.56 14.56 6.33
N GLN A 113 -19.03 14.24 7.51
CA GLN A 113 -17.77 14.83 7.98
C GLN A 113 -16.61 14.52 7.05
N LEU A 114 -16.55 13.29 6.51
CA LEU A 114 -15.55 12.90 5.51
C LEU A 114 -15.69 13.70 4.20
N LYS A 115 -16.93 13.97 3.77
CA LYS A 115 -17.20 14.74 2.54
C LYS A 115 -16.82 16.21 2.72
N ASP A 116 -17.15 16.79 3.87
CA ASP A 116 -16.86 18.17 4.20
C ASP A 116 -15.35 18.38 4.39
N ALA A 117 -14.64 17.39 4.93
CA ALA A 117 -13.18 17.44 5.09
C ALA A 117 -12.42 17.56 3.76
N LEU A 118 -12.95 17.02 2.65
CA LEU A 118 -12.36 17.16 1.31
C LEU A 118 -12.45 18.59 0.76
N GLN A 119 -13.30 19.44 1.34
CA GLN A 119 -13.49 20.82 0.91
C GLN A 119 -12.64 21.83 1.69
N LYS A 120 -11.83 21.37 2.65
CA LYS A 120 -10.97 22.24 3.45
C LYS A 120 -9.89 22.91 2.58
N GLU A 121 -9.73 24.21 2.74
CA GLU A 121 -8.82 25.04 1.92
C GLU A 121 -7.33 24.66 2.02
N LYS A 122 -6.91 24.02 3.11
CA LYS A 122 -5.50 23.67 3.38
C LYS A 122 -5.29 22.17 3.60
N LEU A 123 -5.82 21.37 2.69
CA LEU A 123 -5.60 19.92 2.71
C LEU A 123 -4.16 19.61 2.26
N THR A 124 -3.47 18.70 2.97
CA THR A 124 -2.18 18.14 2.51
C THR A 124 -2.40 16.89 1.66
N VAL A 125 -1.36 16.44 0.95
CA VAL A 125 -1.41 15.20 0.15
C VAL A 125 -1.68 13.96 1.01
N ASP A 126 -1.07 13.89 2.20
CA ASP A 126 -1.28 12.78 3.15
C ASP A 126 -2.69 12.81 3.73
N GLN A 127 -3.22 13.99 4.05
CA GLN A 127 -4.60 14.13 4.51
C GLN A 127 -5.60 13.70 3.43
N LEU A 128 -5.34 14.00 2.15
CA LEU A 128 -6.16 13.48 1.06
C LEU A 128 -6.13 11.95 1.03
N TYR A 129 -4.95 11.34 1.13
CA TYR A 129 -4.81 9.89 1.20
C TYR A 129 -5.61 9.29 2.36
N TYR A 130 -5.49 9.87 3.56
CA TYR A 130 -6.20 9.42 4.76
C TYR A 130 -7.71 9.50 4.61
N LEU A 131 -8.24 10.60 4.06
CA LEU A 131 -9.67 10.78 3.84
C LEU A 131 -10.23 9.80 2.81
N VAL A 132 -9.56 9.65 1.67
CA VAL A 132 -9.98 8.72 0.60
C VAL A 132 -9.92 7.27 1.09
N SER A 133 -8.84 6.91 1.81
CA SER A 133 -8.70 5.58 2.40
C SER A 133 -9.78 5.30 3.44
N SER A 134 -10.03 6.24 4.36
CA SER A 134 -11.07 6.13 5.37
C SER A 134 -12.45 5.95 4.74
N ALA A 135 -12.78 6.74 3.72
CA ALA A 135 -14.03 6.61 2.98
C ALA A 135 -14.17 5.24 2.31
N ASN A 136 -13.11 4.74 1.67
CA ASN A 136 -13.13 3.41 1.05
C ASN A 136 -13.31 2.29 2.07
N ILE A 137 -12.58 2.34 3.19
CA ILE A 137 -12.63 1.34 4.24
C ILE A 137 -14.02 1.32 4.90
N ALA A 138 -14.58 2.48 5.20
CA ALA A 138 -15.92 2.63 5.77
C ALA A 138 -17.06 2.56 4.74
N GLN A 139 -16.74 2.31 3.46
CA GLN A 139 -17.69 2.24 2.34
C GLN A 139 -18.55 3.50 2.13
N VAL A 140 -18.01 4.67 2.46
CA VAL A 140 -18.65 5.97 2.23
C VAL A 140 -18.34 6.45 0.81
N SER A 141 -19.38 6.85 0.08
CA SER A 141 -19.22 7.46 -1.24
C SER A 141 -18.73 8.90 -1.11
N ILE A 142 -17.61 9.20 -1.76
CA ILE A 142 -17.04 10.54 -1.91
C ILE A 142 -17.04 10.95 -3.39
N ASN A 143 -17.02 12.25 -3.65
CA ASN A 143 -17.02 12.78 -5.02
C ASN A 143 -15.65 12.53 -5.69
N LYS A 144 -15.64 11.68 -6.72
CA LYS A 144 -14.45 11.29 -7.45
C LYS A 144 -13.78 12.49 -8.14
N GLU A 145 -14.58 13.34 -8.77
CA GLU A 145 -14.10 14.48 -9.56
C GLU A 145 -13.34 15.47 -8.67
N VAL A 146 -13.82 15.68 -7.44
CA VAL A 146 -13.13 16.48 -6.41
C VAL A 146 -11.79 15.86 -6.04
N VAL A 147 -11.74 14.55 -5.78
CA VAL A 147 -10.50 13.85 -5.43
C VAL A 147 -9.48 13.92 -6.56
N LEU A 148 -9.89 13.65 -7.81
CA LEU A 148 -9.01 13.71 -8.98
C LEU A 148 -8.47 15.13 -9.21
N LYS A 149 -9.30 16.17 -9.02
CA LYS A 149 -8.87 17.57 -9.10
C LYS A 149 -7.82 17.92 -8.04
N LEU A 150 -8.02 17.47 -6.79
CA LEU A 150 -7.05 17.66 -5.71
C LEU A 150 -5.73 16.94 -6.03
N LEU A 151 -5.79 15.69 -6.50
CA LEU A 151 -4.60 14.92 -6.91
C LEU A 151 -3.81 15.63 -8.01
N ALA A 152 -4.48 16.13 -9.05
CA ALA A 152 -3.83 16.88 -10.12
C ALA A 152 -3.15 18.15 -9.58
N THR A 153 -3.79 18.83 -8.63
CA THR A 153 -3.24 20.03 -7.97
C THR A 153 -1.99 19.72 -7.16
N PHE A 154 -1.98 18.61 -6.41
CA PHE A 154 -0.81 18.15 -5.66
C PHE A 154 0.31 17.70 -6.59
N ALA A 155 0.00 16.90 -7.62
CA ALA A 155 0.97 16.40 -8.59
C ALA A 155 1.70 17.50 -9.37
N ALA A 156 1.08 18.66 -9.54
CA ALA A 156 1.71 19.82 -10.19
C ALA A 156 2.78 20.51 -9.32
N LYS A 157 2.77 20.30 -8.00
CA LYS A 157 3.64 21.00 -7.03
C LYS A 157 4.59 20.07 -6.29
N GLU A 158 4.22 18.82 -6.13
CA GLU A 158 4.98 17.84 -5.34
C GLU A 158 6.22 17.36 -6.09
N THR A 159 7.35 17.34 -5.39
CA THR A 159 8.65 16.91 -5.94
C THR A 159 9.31 15.84 -5.09
N GLY A 160 8.91 15.68 -3.82
CA GLY A 160 9.50 14.71 -2.92
C GLY A 160 8.99 13.28 -3.18
N PRO A 161 9.85 12.26 -3.02
CA PRO A 161 9.48 10.87 -3.28
C PRO A 161 8.31 10.40 -2.41
N SER A 162 8.23 10.87 -1.17
CA SER A 162 7.14 10.55 -0.25
C SER A 162 5.80 11.09 -0.75
N GLY A 163 5.70 12.38 -1.08
CA GLY A 163 4.45 12.97 -1.57
C GLY A 163 4.03 12.42 -2.94
N LEU A 164 4.99 12.18 -3.84
CA LEU A 164 4.74 11.52 -5.14
C LEU A 164 4.21 10.09 -4.96
N SER A 165 4.76 9.34 -4.01
CA SER A 165 4.25 8.01 -3.64
C SER A 165 2.85 8.07 -3.05
N THR A 166 2.57 9.06 -2.18
CA THR A 166 1.22 9.29 -1.63
C THR A 166 0.20 9.62 -2.72
N ILE A 167 0.58 10.40 -3.75
CA ILE A 167 -0.28 10.68 -4.91
C ILE A 167 -0.64 9.39 -5.65
N LEU A 168 0.36 8.55 -5.98
CA LEU A 168 0.13 7.28 -6.65
C LEU A 168 -0.73 6.33 -5.80
N ALA A 169 -0.44 6.23 -4.51
CA ALA A 169 -1.21 5.43 -3.58
C ALA A 169 -2.68 5.88 -3.55
N THR A 170 -2.92 7.19 -3.45
CA THR A 170 -4.28 7.75 -3.45
C THR A 170 -4.99 7.51 -4.79
N ALA A 171 -4.32 7.76 -5.92
CA ALA A 171 -4.84 7.53 -7.26
C ALA A 171 -5.31 6.07 -7.45
N SER A 172 -4.54 5.11 -6.93
CA SER A 172 -4.84 3.67 -7.02
C SER A 172 -6.13 3.24 -6.29
N ILE A 173 -6.57 4.03 -5.31
CA ILE A 173 -7.73 3.72 -4.48
C ILE A 173 -8.94 4.62 -4.78
N VAL A 174 -8.87 5.49 -5.80
CA VAL A 174 -10.04 6.31 -6.17
C VAL A 174 -11.12 5.43 -6.80
N LYS A 175 -12.18 5.14 -6.03
CA LYS A 175 -13.28 4.28 -6.47
C LYS A 175 -14.00 4.88 -7.69
N GLY A 176 -14.13 4.09 -8.76
CA GLY A 176 -14.83 4.48 -9.98
C GLY A 176 -14.01 5.37 -10.94
N ALA A 177 -12.71 5.55 -10.70
CA ALA A 177 -11.81 6.16 -11.67
C ALA A 177 -11.52 5.19 -12.83
N THR A 178 -11.56 5.72 -14.05
CA THR A 178 -11.21 5.01 -15.27
C THR A 178 -9.71 5.11 -15.56
N SER A 179 -9.16 4.20 -16.37
CA SER A 179 -7.74 4.23 -16.74
C SER A 179 -7.33 5.56 -17.39
N LYS A 180 -8.22 6.17 -18.19
CA LYS A 180 -7.99 7.48 -18.83
C LYS A 180 -7.91 8.63 -17.82
N GLU A 181 -8.69 8.57 -16.74
CA GLU A 181 -8.64 9.56 -15.66
C GLU A 181 -7.38 9.42 -14.80
N LEU A 182 -6.77 8.23 -14.77
CA LEU A 182 -5.56 7.94 -13.99
C LEU A 182 -4.26 8.08 -14.79
N GLU A 183 -4.33 8.03 -16.13
CA GLU A 183 -3.20 8.18 -17.04
C GLU A 183 -2.30 9.40 -16.75
N PRO A 184 -2.82 10.58 -16.37
CA PRO A 184 -1.99 11.72 -16.02
C PRO A 184 -1.03 11.47 -14.86
N PHE A 185 -1.26 10.47 -14.01
CA PHE A 185 -0.38 10.16 -12.86
C PHE A 185 0.71 9.14 -13.19
N PHE A 186 0.66 8.46 -14.35
CA PHE A 186 1.62 7.39 -14.68
C PHE A 186 3.06 7.89 -14.80
N HIS A 187 3.25 9.13 -15.25
CA HIS A 187 4.59 9.73 -15.34
C HIS A 187 5.27 9.90 -13.97
N ILE A 188 4.52 9.88 -12.86
CA ILE A 188 5.07 9.92 -11.50
C ILE A 188 5.89 8.65 -11.21
N VAL A 189 5.51 7.50 -11.78
CA VAL A 189 6.27 6.25 -11.62
C VAL A 189 7.69 6.43 -12.14
N ALA A 190 7.85 7.02 -13.32
CA ALA A 190 9.18 7.29 -13.89
C ALA A 190 10.00 8.22 -12.97
N LYS A 191 9.40 9.33 -12.49
CA LYS A 191 10.07 10.25 -11.54
C LYS A 191 10.54 9.55 -10.26
N LEU A 192 9.75 8.62 -9.72
CA LEU A 192 10.13 7.86 -8.52
C LEU A 192 11.23 6.86 -8.79
N VAL A 193 11.24 6.24 -9.98
CA VAL A 193 12.33 5.35 -10.41
C VAL A 193 13.63 6.13 -10.61
N ASP A 194 13.57 7.30 -11.24
CA ASP A 194 14.74 8.17 -11.43
C ASP A 194 15.32 8.61 -10.07
N GLN A 195 14.47 9.05 -9.14
CA GLN A 195 14.88 9.39 -7.78
C GLN A 195 15.42 8.20 -6.99
N ALA A 196 14.97 6.98 -7.32
CA ALA A 196 15.49 5.77 -6.72
C ALA A 196 16.90 5.44 -7.27
N ASP A 197 17.09 5.55 -8.57
CA ASP A 197 18.39 5.31 -9.23
C ASP A 197 19.45 6.34 -8.78
N GLU A 198 19.04 7.58 -8.51
CA GLU A 198 19.91 8.62 -7.93
C GLU A 198 20.36 8.32 -6.49
N VAL A 199 19.59 7.51 -5.74
CA VAL A 199 19.84 7.19 -4.32
C VAL A 199 20.56 5.84 -4.15
N ASP A 200 20.59 4.97 -5.17
CA ASP A 200 21.10 3.61 -5.02
C ASP A 200 22.29 3.23 -5.92
N GLY A 201 23.49 3.46 -5.37
CA GLY A 201 24.53 2.43 -5.38
C GLY A 201 24.67 1.71 -4.03
N SER A 202 23.72 1.87 -3.09
CA SER A 202 23.70 1.12 -1.83
C SER A 202 22.33 0.67 -1.26
N ILE A 203 21.19 1.39 -1.35
CA ILE A 203 19.88 0.90 -0.84
C ILE A 203 18.66 1.51 -1.56
N LEU A 204 17.81 0.68 -2.20
CA LEU A 204 16.38 0.94 -2.41
C LEU A 204 15.53 -0.33 -2.59
N PHE A 205 14.59 -0.49 -1.65
CA PHE A 205 13.43 -1.36 -1.79
C PHE A 205 12.24 -0.50 -2.25
N VAL A 206 11.76 -0.74 -3.48
CA VAL A 206 10.46 -0.23 -3.93
C VAL A 206 9.68 -1.37 -4.57
N THR A 207 8.68 -1.89 -3.87
CA THR A 207 7.71 -2.84 -4.42
C THR A 207 6.47 -2.08 -4.89
N PHE A 208 6.42 -1.70 -6.18
CA PHE A 208 5.15 -1.33 -6.83
C PHE A 208 4.51 -2.58 -7.42
N ASN A 209 3.57 -3.19 -6.71
CA ASN A 209 2.75 -4.26 -7.27
C ASN A 209 1.54 -3.65 -7.99
N PHE A 210 1.75 -3.20 -9.23
CA PHE A 210 0.63 -2.92 -10.13
C PHE A 210 0.07 -4.25 -10.64
N ALA A 211 -0.92 -4.80 -9.92
CA ALA A 211 -1.73 -5.88 -10.42
C ALA A 211 -2.67 -5.36 -11.54
N SER A 212 -2.12 -5.19 -12.75
CA SER A 212 -2.91 -5.06 -13.97
C SER A 212 -3.49 -6.44 -14.31
N HIS A 213 -4.69 -6.73 -13.84
CA HIS A 213 -5.51 -7.79 -14.43
C HIS A 213 -5.96 -7.38 -15.84
N ARG A 214 -5.09 -7.61 -16.84
CA ARG A 214 -5.52 -7.83 -18.22
C ARG A 214 -6.05 -9.25 -18.31
N LYS A 215 -7.36 -9.40 -18.47
CA LYS A 215 -7.94 -10.54 -19.18
C LYS A 215 -8.60 -10.00 -20.44
N LEU A 216 -8.10 -10.46 -21.58
CA LEU A 216 -8.84 -10.53 -22.84
C LEU A 216 -9.93 -11.59 -22.70
#